data_AF-A0AAV2JQS6-F1
#
_entry.id   AF-A0AAV2JQS6-F1
#
_cell.length_a   1.000
_cell.length_b   1.000
_cell.length_c   1.000
_cell.angle_alpha   90.00
_cell.angle_beta   90.00
_cell.angle_gamma   90.00
#
_symmetry.space_group_name_H-M   'P 1'
#
loop_
_entity.id
_entity.type
_entity.pdbx_description
1 polymer ?
#
loop_
_entity_poly.entity_id
_entity_poly.type
_entity_poly.pdbx_seq_one_letter_code
_entity_poly.pdbx_strand_id
1 'polypeptide(L)'
;MEEGMEEGLEEVMEEVMEEVMEDVMEEVMEEVMEEVLEEVMEEVKEEVMEEVLEEVVEEVMEEEVMEEVLEEVMEEVKEEVMEEVLEEVVEEVMEEVMEEVMEEVVE
;
A
#
# COMPACT_ATOMS: atom_id res chain seq x y z
N MET A 1 1.03 -43.36 -13.13
CA MET A 1 1.70 -42.60 -14.21
C MET A 1 0.92 -41.32 -14.46
N GLU A 2 -0.41 -41.38 -14.54
CA GLU A 2 -1.26 -40.17 -14.55
C GLU A 2 -1.21 -39.39 -13.21
N GLU A 3 -1.31 -40.06 -12.06
CA GLU A 3 -1.24 -39.37 -10.74
C GLU A 3 0.06 -38.57 -10.52
N GLY A 4 1.20 -39.07 -10.99
CA GLY A 4 2.47 -38.35 -10.87
C GLY A 4 2.67 -37.23 -11.91
N MET A 5 1.78 -37.11 -12.90
CA MET A 5 1.74 -35.96 -13.80
C MET A 5 0.81 -34.86 -13.28
N GLU A 6 -0.27 -35.23 -12.59
CA GLU A 6 -1.12 -34.26 -11.85
C GLU A 6 -0.36 -33.65 -10.67
N GLU A 7 0.27 -34.46 -9.82
CA GLU A 7 1.05 -33.94 -8.68
C GLU A 7 2.20 -33.03 -9.14
N GLY A 8 2.85 -33.36 -10.25
CA GLY A 8 3.93 -32.52 -10.79
C GLY A 8 3.45 -31.24 -11.47
N LEU A 9 2.18 -31.16 -11.88
CA LEU A 9 1.57 -29.92 -12.37
C LEU A 9 1.11 -29.04 -11.21
N GLU A 10 0.57 -29.63 -10.14
CA GLU A 10 0.25 -28.91 -8.91
C GLU A 10 1.50 -28.30 -8.27
N GLU A 11 2.60 -29.07 -8.12
CA GLU A 11 3.85 -28.52 -7.57
C GLU A 11 4.38 -27.35 -8.41
N VAL A 12 4.37 -27.47 -9.75
CA VAL A 12 4.85 -26.40 -10.63
C VAL A 12 3.94 -25.18 -10.57
N MET A 13 2.61 -25.37 -10.47
CA MET A 13 1.67 -24.27 -10.32
C MET A 13 1.88 -23.56 -8.98
N GLU A 14 2.10 -24.31 -7.90
CA GLU A 14 2.34 -23.76 -6.56
C GLU A 14 3.66 -22.97 -6.53
N GLU A 15 4.75 -23.52 -7.09
CA GLU A 15 6.05 -22.83 -7.16
C GLU A 15 5.98 -21.55 -8.00
N VAL A 16 5.32 -21.59 -9.17
CA VAL A 16 5.17 -20.41 -10.04
C VAL A 16 4.28 -19.35 -9.38
N MET A 17 3.18 -19.76 -8.74
CA MET A 17 2.31 -18.83 -8.03
C MET A 17 3.02 -18.19 -6.85
N GLU A 18 3.84 -18.93 -6.11
CA GLU A 18 4.60 -18.41 -4.97
C GLU A 18 5.68 -17.42 -5.44
N GLU A 19 6.49 -17.75 -6.46
CA GLU A 19 7.49 -16.82 -7.00
C GLU A 19 6.84 -15.56 -7.58
N VAL A 20 5.80 -15.69 -8.40
CA VAL A 20 5.14 -14.53 -9.02
C VAL A 20 4.44 -13.66 -7.98
N MET A 21 3.76 -14.25 -6.98
CA MET A 21 3.17 -13.44 -5.92
C MET A 21 4.24 -12.74 -5.08
N GLU A 22 5.35 -13.39 -4.76
CA GLU A 22 6.40 -12.77 -3.95
C GLU A 22 7.04 -11.59 -4.70
N ASP A 23 7.41 -11.77 -5.97
CA ASP A 23 8.04 -10.73 -6.79
C ASP A 23 7.06 -9.56 -7.05
N VAL A 24 5.81 -9.84 -7.46
CA VAL A 24 4.83 -8.78 -7.76
C VAL A 24 4.40 -8.05 -6.49
N MET A 25 4.18 -8.76 -5.37
CA MET A 25 3.86 -8.09 -4.11
C MET A 25 5.03 -7.24 -3.63
N GLU A 26 6.29 -7.68 -3.79
CA GLU A 26 7.43 -6.86 -3.39
C GLU A 26 7.53 -5.58 -4.24
N GLU A 27 7.49 -5.70 -5.57
CA GLU A 27 7.57 -4.54 -6.48
C GLU A 27 6.40 -3.57 -6.27
N VAL A 28 5.16 -4.09 -6.23
CA VAL A 28 3.98 -3.23 -6.10
C VAL A 28 3.92 -2.59 -4.72
N MET A 29 4.24 -3.32 -3.65
CA MET A 29 4.28 -2.73 -2.31
C MET A 29 5.37 -1.66 -2.22
N GLU A 30 6.53 -1.85 -2.85
CA GLU A 30 7.59 -0.84 -2.83
C GLU A 30 7.19 0.42 -3.61
N GLU A 31 6.69 0.28 -4.84
CA GLU A 31 6.26 1.42 -5.66
C GLU A 31 5.08 2.16 -5.04
N VAL A 32 4.03 1.44 -4.65
CA VAL A 32 2.83 2.05 -4.06
C VAL A 32 3.15 2.71 -2.74
N MET A 33 3.92 2.05 -1.86
CA MET A 33 4.28 2.67 -0.58
C MET A 33 5.14 3.91 -0.78
N GLU A 34 6.11 3.92 -1.71
CA GLU A 34 6.89 5.13 -1.99
C GLU A 34 6.02 6.24 -2.56
N GLU A 35 5.25 5.98 -3.62
CA GLU A 35 4.45 7.02 -4.28
C GLU A 35 3.38 7.58 -3.32
N VAL A 36 2.62 6.72 -2.66
CA VAL A 36 1.52 7.13 -1.78
C VAL A 36 2.06 7.84 -0.54
N LEU A 37 3.12 7.33 0.09
CA LEU A 37 3.70 8.04 1.24
C LEU A 37 4.27 9.38 0.84
N GLU A 38 4.90 9.51 -0.34
CA GLU A 38 5.47 10.78 -0.78
C GLU A 38 4.37 11.79 -1.13
N GLU A 39 3.35 11.39 -1.90
CA GLU A 39 2.24 12.26 -2.30
C GLU A 39 1.42 12.70 -1.08
N VAL A 40 1.02 11.76 -0.21
CA VAL A 40 0.23 12.07 0.98
C VAL A 40 1.03 12.89 1.99
N MET A 41 2.32 12.62 2.18
CA MET A 41 3.13 13.46 3.08
C MET A 41 3.37 14.87 2.52
N GLU A 42 3.39 15.06 1.20
CA GLU A 42 3.42 16.41 0.60
C GLU A 42 2.06 17.11 0.76
N GLU A 43 0.97 16.48 0.35
CA GLU A 43 -0.38 17.08 0.42
C GLU A 43 -0.77 17.42 1.86
N VAL A 44 -0.60 16.48 2.79
CA VAL A 44 -0.91 16.70 4.21
C VAL A 44 -0.01 17.80 4.78
N LYS A 45 1.29 17.82 4.47
CA LYS A 45 2.14 18.91 4.95
C LYS A 45 1.70 20.25 4.40
N GLU A 46 1.34 20.34 3.12
CA GLU A 46 0.99 21.61 2.50
C GLU A 46 -0.35 22.11 3.05
N GLU A 47 -1.37 21.26 3.06
CA GLU A 47 -2.74 21.60 3.50
C GLU A 47 -2.79 21.83 5.02
N VAL A 48 -2.20 20.95 5.82
CA VAL A 48 -2.17 21.10 7.28
C VAL A 48 -1.25 22.25 7.69
N MET A 49 -0.08 22.45 7.06
CA MET A 49 0.70 23.65 7.40
C MET A 49 -0.05 24.91 7.06
N GLU A 50 -0.69 25.04 5.89
CA GLU A 50 -1.40 26.28 5.55
C GLU A 50 -2.59 26.53 6.50
N GLU A 51 -3.47 25.55 6.69
CA GLU A 51 -4.67 25.75 7.50
C GLU A 51 -4.35 25.86 9.00
N VAL A 52 -3.51 24.97 9.54
CA VAL A 52 -3.16 24.98 10.96
C VAL A 52 -2.25 26.16 11.29
N LEU A 53 -1.32 26.58 10.43
CA LEU A 53 -0.57 27.81 10.70
C LEU A 53 -1.48 29.03 10.65
N GLU A 54 -2.46 29.13 9.74
CA GLU A 54 -3.35 30.30 9.75
C GLU A 54 -4.24 30.35 11.00
N GLU A 55 -4.90 29.24 11.39
CA GLU A 55 -5.78 29.22 12.56
C GLU A 55 -5.02 29.26 13.89
N VAL A 56 -3.97 28.45 14.04
CA VAL A 56 -3.26 28.33 15.33
C VAL A 56 -2.36 29.53 15.59
N VAL A 57 -1.77 30.16 14.56
CA VAL A 57 -1.02 31.41 14.78
C VAL A 57 -1.93 32.56 15.21
N GLU A 58 -3.22 32.56 14.81
CA GLU A 58 -4.20 33.54 15.29
C GLU A 58 -4.69 33.26 16.73
N GLU A 59 -4.91 31.99 17.12
CA GLU A 59 -5.46 31.66 18.44
C GLU A 59 -4.43 31.33 19.53
N VAL A 60 -3.31 30.68 19.19
CA VAL A 60 -2.46 29.99 20.16
C VAL A 60 -0.98 30.12 19.78
N MET A 61 -0.31 31.16 20.27
CA MET A 61 1.14 31.36 20.07
C MET A 61 2.01 30.36 20.87
N GLU A 62 1.55 29.14 21.11
CA GLU A 62 2.30 28.08 21.81
C GLU A 62 2.74 27.00 20.82
N GLU A 63 4.04 26.98 20.56
CA GLU A 63 4.76 26.05 19.68
C GLU A 63 4.43 24.57 19.99
N GLU A 64 4.13 24.24 21.25
CA GLU A 64 3.76 22.89 21.69
C GLU A 64 2.42 22.40 21.11
N VAL A 65 1.42 23.27 20.97
CA VAL A 65 0.11 22.89 20.39
C VAL A 65 0.24 22.64 18.89
N MET A 66 1.14 23.37 18.22
CA MET A 66 1.39 23.20 16.80
C MET A 66 2.12 21.88 16.51
N GLU A 67 3.09 21.49 17.34
CA GLU A 67 3.74 20.17 17.21
C GLU A 67 2.77 19.02 17.48
N GLU A 68 1.96 19.08 18.54
CA GLU A 68 0.99 18.00 18.85
C GLU A 68 -0.04 17.82 17.71
N VAL A 69 -0.60 18.91 17.18
CA VAL A 69 -1.58 18.83 16.07
C VAL A 69 -0.96 18.31 14.79
N LEU A 70 0.26 18.77 14.45
CA LEU A 70 0.96 18.26 13.27
C LEU A 70 1.31 16.78 13.42
N GLU A 71 1.74 16.34 14.60
CA GLU A 71 2.09 14.94 14.83
C GLU A 71 0.84 14.05 14.77
N GLU A 72 -0.25 14.45 15.42
CA GLU A 72 -1.51 13.69 15.46
C GLU A 72 -2.14 13.57 14.06
N VAL A 73 -2.21 14.67 13.30
CA VAL A 73 -2.75 14.63 11.93
C VAL A 73 -1.85 13.83 10.99
N MET A 74 -0.52 13.96 11.10
CA MET A 74 0.38 13.17 10.26
C MET A 74 0.32 11.67 10.61
N GLU A 75 0.09 11.32 11.87
CA GLU A 75 -0.09 9.92 12.28
C GLU A 75 -1.42 9.36 11.78
N GLU A 76 -2.54 10.07 12.01
CA GLU A 76 -3.87 9.64 11.56
C GLU A 76 -3.93 9.48 10.04
N VAL A 77 -3.46 10.48 9.28
CA VAL A 77 -3.51 10.39 7.82
C VAL A 77 -2.60 9.30 7.30
N LYS A 78 -1.40 9.13 7.88
CA LYS A 78 -0.52 8.05 7.47
C LYS A 78 -1.13 6.68 7.76
N GLU A 79 -1.76 6.49 8.91
CA GLU A 79 -2.39 5.21 9.26
C GLU A 79 -3.59 4.92 8.34
N GLU A 80 -4.51 5.87 8.17
CA GLU A 80 -5.70 5.71 7.35
C GLU A 80 -5.35 5.45 5.88
N VAL A 81 -4.46 6.26 5.30
CA VAL A 81 -4.04 6.10 3.91
C VAL A 81 -3.26 4.82 3.71
N MET A 82 -2.34 4.48 4.61
CA MET A 82 -1.60 3.22 4.47
C MET A 82 -2.54 2.02 4.57
N GLU A 83 -3.52 2.03 5.48
CA GLU A 83 -4.45 0.92 5.63
C GLU A 83 -5.35 0.77 4.40
N GLU A 84 -5.99 1.86 3.94
CA GLU A 84 -6.87 1.82 2.76
C GLU A 84 -6.11 1.44 1.48
N VAL A 85 -4.96 2.08 1.23
CA VAL A 85 -4.20 1.83 0.01
C VAL A 85 -3.58 0.45 0.01
N LEU A 86 -3.04 -0.01 1.15
CA LEU A 86 -2.50 -1.37 1.22
C LEU A 86 -3.59 -2.42 1.04
N GLU A 87 -4.79 -2.22 1.60
CA GLU A 87 -5.88 -3.18 1.43
C GLU A 87 -6.35 -3.22 -0.04
N GLU A 88 -6.59 -2.06 -0.65
CA GLU A 88 -7.06 -1.98 -2.04
C GLU A 88 -6.04 -2.54 -3.03
N VAL A 89 -4.76 -2.17 -2.89
CA VAL A 89 -3.69 -2.62 -3.78
C VAL A 89 -3.42 -4.11 -3.62
N VAL A 90 -3.38 -4.62 -2.39
CA VAL A 90 -3.18 -6.06 -2.18
C VAL A 90 -4.35 -6.86 -2.76
N GLU A 91 -5.60 -6.38 -2.63
CA GLU A 91 -6.75 -7.06 -3.22
C GLU A 91 -6.71 -7.06 -4.76
N GLU A 92 -6.48 -5.90 -5.39
CA GLU A 92 -6.38 -5.81 -6.87
C GLU A 92 -5.22 -6.66 -7.41
N VAL A 93 -4.03 -6.57 -6.83
CA VAL A 93 -2.86 -7.33 -7.28
C VAL A 93 -3.09 -8.83 -7.13
N MET A 94 -3.67 -9.28 -6.02
CA MET A 94 -3.97 -10.70 -5.85
C MET A 94 -5.00 -11.18 -6.87
N GLU A 95 -6.02 -10.38 -7.19
CA GLU A 95 -7.01 -10.74 -8.22
C GLU A 95 -6.36 -10.82 -9.60
N GLU A 96 -5.58 -9.81 -10.02
CA GLU A 96 -4.91 -9.80 -11.33
C GLU A 96 -3.91 -10.95 -11.47
N VAL A 97 -3.04 -11.17 -10.48
CA VAL A 97 -2.06 -12.26 -10.51
C VAL A 97 -2.75 -13.63 -10.56
N MET A 98 -3.83 -13.82 -9.80
CA MET A 98 -4.59 -15.07 -9.86
C MET A 98 -5.27 -15.28 -11.22
N GLU A 99 -5.78 -14.22 -11.85
CA GLU A 99 -6.39 -14.30 -13.18
C GLU A 99 -5.34 -14.63 -14.25
N GLU A 100 -4.18 -13.95 -14.25
CA GLU A 100 -3.09 -14.20 -15.21
C GLU A 100 -2.52 -15.61 -15.08
N VAL A 101 -2.22 -16.06 -13.86
CA VAL A 101 -1.70 -17.42 -13.63
C VAL A 101 -2.74 -18.47 -14.04
N MET A 102 -4.03 -18.25 -13.76
CA MET A 102 -5.07 -19.18 -14.22
C MET A 102 -5.20 -19.19 -15.75
N GLU A 103 -5.10 -18.04 -16.43
CA GLU A 103 -5.10 -18.01 -17.89
C GLU A 103 -3.88 -18.76 -18.47
N GLU A 104 -2.67 -18.55 -17.96
CA GLU A 104 -1.46 -19.22 -18.45
C GLU A 104 -1.50 -20.74 -18.25
N VAL A 105 -2.05 -21.23 -17.15
CA VAL A 105 -2.11 -22.68 -16.90
C VAL A 105 -3.26 -23.37 -17.64
N VAL A 106 -4.30 -22.61 -17.99
CA VAL A 106 -5.45 -23.13 -18.73
C VAL A 106 -5.20 -23.15 -20.26
N GLU A 107 -4.23 -22.38 -20.79
CA GLU A 107 -3.79 -22.41 -22.19
C GLU A 107 -2.84 -23.59 -22.54
#